data_AF-A0A7Y7IWY8-F1
#
_entry.id   AF-A0A7Y7IWY8-F1
#
_cell.length_a   1.000
_cell.length_b   1.000
_cell.length_c   1.000
_cell.angle_alpha   90.00
_cell.angle_beta   90.00
_cell.angle_gamma   90.00
#
_symmetry.space_group_name_H-M   'P 1'
#
loop_
_entity.id
_entity.type
_entity.pdbx_description
1 polymer ?
#
loop_
_entity_poly.entity_id
_entity_poly.type
_entity_poly.pdbx_seq_one_letter_code
_entity_poly.pdbx_strand_id
1 'polypeptide(L)' 'MSHEARIHSLRLRHARLDDRIYDEDRRPSPNSSVLRRLKLEKLRIKEEIERLSRPA' A
#
# COMPACT_ATOMS: atom_id res chain seq x y z
N MET A 1 17.89 4.31 -12.04
CA MET A 1 16.72 3.49 -11.66
C MET A 1 15.55 3.92 -12.54
N SER A 2 15.04 3.04 -13.42
CA SER A 2 13.88 3.36 -14.28
C SER A 2 12.63 3.64 -13.43
N HIS A 3 11.78 4.57 -13.88
CA HIS A 3 10.47 4.81 -13.26
C HIS A 3 9.64 3.52 -13.14
N GLU A 4 9.78 2.60 -14.10
CA GLU A 4 9.11 1.29 -14.08
C GLU A 4 9.58 0.41 -12.92
N ALA A 5 10.88 0.37 -12.64
CA ALA A 5 11.43 -0.41 -11.53
C ALA A 5 10.94 0.14 -10.18
N ARG A 6 10.82 1.46 -10.05
CA ARG A 6 10.24 2.12 -8.86
C ARG A 6 8.76 1.79 -8.72
N ILE A 7 7.97 1.91 -9.80
CA ILE A 7 6.54 1.57 -9.82
C ILE A 7 6.33 0.10 -9.45
N HIS A 8 7.13 -0.82 -9.98
CA HIS A 8 7.05 -2.23 -9.65
C HIS A 8 7.29 -2.49 -8.16
N SER A 9 8.33 -1.88 -7.58
CA SER A 9 8.60 -1.99 -6.13
C SER A 9 7.45 -1.43 -5.28
N LEU A 10 6.88 -0.29 -5.68
CA LEU A 10 5.72 0.29 -5.00
C LEU A 10 4.49 -0.62 -5.09
N ARG A 11 4.22 -1.24 -6.25
CA ARG A 11 3.14 -2.23 -6.42
C ARG A 11 3.31 -3.44 -5.50
N LEU A 12 4.52 -3.97 -5.38
CA LEU A 12 4.83 -5.06 -4.44
C LEU A 12 4.56 -4.65 -2.99
N ARG A 13 4.99 -3.44 -2.60
CA ARG A 13 4.72 -2.93 -1.24
C ARG A 13 3.23 -2.71 -0.99
N HIS A 14 2.50 -2.22 -1.99
CA HIS A 14 1.05 -2.06 -1.92
C HIS A 14 0.35 -3.41 -1.69
N ALA A 15 0.70 -4.44 -2.46
CA ALA A 15 0.16 -5.79 -2.27
C ALA A 15 0.44 -6.35 -0.86
N ARG A 16 1.66 -6.17 -0.34
CA ARG A 16 2.00 -6.58 1.04
C ARG A 16 1.19 -5.85 2.10
N LEU A 17 0.83 -4.58 1.88
CA LEU A 17 -0.04 -3.85 2.80
C LEU A 17 -1.46 -4.40 2.76
N ASP A 18 -1.94 -4.84 1.61
CA ASP A 18 -3.24 -5.51 1.48
C ASP A 18 -3.30 -6.80 2.29
N ASP A 19 -2.28 -7.65 2.18
CA ASP A 19 -2.19 -8.89 2.97
C ASP A 19 -2.21 -8.57 4.46
N ARG A 20 -1.45 -7.57 4.91
CA ARG A 20 -1.41 -7.17 6.32
C ARG A 20 -2.73 -6.57 6.83
N ILE A 21 -3.44 -5.83 5.97
CA ILE A 21 -4.77 -5.31 6.33
C ILE A 21 -5.73 -6.48 6.49
N TYR A 22 -5.71 -7.43 5.55
CA TYR A 22 -6.55 -8.61 5.58
C TYR A 22 -6.30 -9.48 6.80
N ASP A 23 -5.03 -9.72 7.12
CA ASP A 23 -4.63 -10.49 8.30
C ASP A 23 -5.11 -9.82 9.59
N GLU A 24 -4.94 -8.49 9.71
CA GLU A 24 -5.37 -7.75 10.91
C GLU A 24 -6.89 -7.68 11.05
N ASP A 25 -7.61 -7.52 9.94
CA ASP A 25 -9.09 -7.42 9.90
C ASP A 25 -9.75 -8.76 10.30
N ARG A 26 -9.08 -9.88 10.03
CA ARG A 26 -9.52 -11.24 10.38
C ARG A 26 -9.22 -11.66 11.81
N ARG A 27 -8.49 -10.85 12.58
CA ARG A 27 -8.19 -11.18 13.97
C ARG A 27 -9.49 -11.14 14.79
N PRO A 28 -9.66 -12.01 15.81
CA PRO A 28 -10.83 -11.97 16.69
C PRO A 28 -11.02 -10.62 17.40
N SER A 29 -9.94 -9.86 17.58
CA SER A 29 -9.97 -8.47 18.06
C SER A 29 -9.05 -7.61 17.17
N PRO A 30 -9.58 -7.05 16.07
CA PRO A 30 -8.80 -6.22 15.16
C PRO A 30 -8.36 -4.93 15.84
N ASN A 31 -7.10 -4.55 15.66
CA ASN A 31 -6.61 -3.26 16.11
C ASN A 31 -6.95 -2.19 15.06
N SER A 32 -7.99 -1.41 15.35
CA SER A 32 -8.49 -0.33 14.48
C SER A 32 -7.43 0.74 14.19
N SER A 33 -6.55 1.05 15.13
CA SER A 33 -5.44 1.99 14.94
C SER A 33 -4.40 1.44 13.96
N VAL A 34 -4.09 0.15 14.03
CA VAL A 34 -3.19 -0.53 13.09
C VAL A 34 -3.83 -0.58 11.71
N LEU A 35 -5.09 -0.99 11.60
CA LEU A 35 -5.83 -1.00 10.33
C LEU A 35 -5.86 0.38 9.68
N ARG A 36 -6.14 1.43 10.45
CA ARG A 36 -6.13 2.81 9.95
C ARG A 36 -4.75 3.21 9.43
N ARG A 37 -3.68 2.87 10.17
CA ARG A 37 -2.30 3.16 9.75
C ARG A 37 -1.94 2.45 8.45
N LEU A 38 -2.27 1.16 8.34
CA LEU A 38 -1.98 0.35 7.15
C LEU A 38 -2.76 0.86 5.93
N LYS A 39 -4.05 1.19 6.09
CA LYS A 39 -4.88 1.76 5.02
C LYS A 39 -4.35 3.11 4.53
N LEU A 40 -3.89 3.98 5.44
CA LEU A 40 -3.25 5.26 5.07
C LEU A 40 -1.92 5.06 4.33
N GLU A 41 -1.10 4.10 4.76
CA GLU A 41 0.14 3.76 4.07
C GLU A 41 -0.14 3.23 2.66
N LYS A 42 -1.15 2.36 2.51
CA LYS A 42 -1.59 1.85 1.21
C LYS A 42 -2.05 2.99 0.29
N LEU A 43 -2.84 3.92 0.81
CA LEU A 43 -3.33 5.08 0.07
C LEU A 43 -2.15 5.93 -0.48
N ARG A 44 -1.18 6.25 0.36
CA ARG A 44 0.01 7.03 -0.04
C ARG A 44 0.82 6.36 -1.15
N ILE A 45 0.97 5.03 -1.09
CA ILE A 45 1.67 4.28 -2.14
C ILE A 45 0.88 4.30 -3.44
N LYS A 46 -0.45 4.16 -3.36
CA LYS A 46 -1.32 4.27 -4.55
C LYS A 46 -1.15 5.64 -5.22
N GLU A 47 -1.21 6.72 -4.45
CA GLU A 47 -1.00 8.09 -4.95
C GLU A 47 0.40 8.27 -5.56
N GLU A 48 1.44 7.66 -4.97
CA GLU A 48 2.79 7.69 -5.53
C GLU A 48 2.90 6.94 -6.85
N ILE A 49 2.27 5.75 -6.96
CA ILE A 49 2.20 5.00 -8.21
C ILE A 49 1.49 5.82 -9.29
N GLU A 50 0.36 6.43 -8.97
CA GLU A 50 -0.41 7.26 -9.91
C GLU A 50 0.41 8.47 -10.39
N ARG A 51 1.10 9.15 -9.48
CA ARG A 51 1.98 10.28 -9.82
C ARG A 51 3.15 9.86 -10.72
N LEU A 52 3.75 8.70 -10.48
CA LEU A 52 4.85 8.21 -11.31
C LEU A 52 4.37 7.63 -12.66
N SER A 53 3.11 7.19 -12.73
CA SER A 53 2.52 6.59 -13.92
C SER A 53 1.89 7.60 -14.87
N ARG A 54 1.63 8.83 -14.44
CA ARG A 54 1.22 9.93 -15.33
C ARG A 54 2.45 10.77 -15.68
N PRO A 55 3.07 10.58 -16.86
CA PRO A 55 4.00 11.57 -17.38
C PRO A 55 3.22 12.87 -17.60
N ALA A 56 3.82 13.99 -17.19
CA ALA A 56 3.31 15.34 -17.49
C ALA A 56 3.29 15.59 -19.01
#